data_AF-A0A7U5YQH0-F1
#
_entry.id   AF-A0A7U5YQH0-F1
#
_cell.length_a   1.000
_cell.length_b   1.000
_cell.length_c   1.000
_cell.angle_alpha   90.00
_cell.angle_beta   90.00
_cell.angle_gamma   90.00
#
_symmetry.space_group_name_H-M   'P 1'
#
loop_
_entity.id
_entity.type
_entity.pdbx_description
1 polymer ?
#
loop_
_entity_poly.entity_id
_entity_poly.type
_entity_poly.pdbx_seq_one_letter_code
_entity_poly.pdbx_strand_id
1 'polypeptide(L)'
;MNQTLNKSIKEKIVDNALAKAGIPQRKKSLRDARADWAERVRLAAIGGPEAEAEVLKTEKKIAALIAKVPEELRTDNMIIRTRADIYLNLAGSCVCAYFNGNYRAHESGQPDHICKVTPYEYTLLADDPLVTEFYSFDALYREIKSDETDIRQNVTAALDKARTVKRLLEQWPEAKELLPAEDAVVPLPPAIRREALNEMIGLPTEPVQE
;
A
#
# COMPACT_ATOMS: atom_id res chain seq x y z
N MET A 1 -4.43 24.36 27.91
CA MET A 1 -3.04 24.68 27.52
C MET A 1 -3.04 25.44 26.18
N ASN A 2 -2.20 26.47 26.02
CA ASN A 2 -2.08 27.29 24.80
C ASN A 2 -0.96 26.76 23.89
N GLN A 3 -0.94 25.45 23.60
CA GLN A 3 0.03 24.91 22.65
C GLN A 3 -0.33 25.40 21.24
N THR A 4 0.63 26.02 20.56
CA THR A 4 0.48 26.49 19.18
C THR A 4 0.52 25.31 18.22
N LEU A 5 -0.41 25.27 17.27
CA LEU A 5 -0.40 24.28 16.19
C LEU A 5 0.70 24.61 15.17
N ASN A 6 1.93 24.20 15.50
CA ASN A 6 3.05 24.29 14.58
C ASN A 6 2.94 23.21 13.47
N LYS A 7 3.76 23.35 12.42
CA LYS A 7 3.73 22.47 11.26
C LYS A 7 3.88 20.98 11.62
N SER A 8 4.80 20.64 12.52
CA SER A 8 5.05 19.26 12.93
C SER A 8 3.88 18.64 13.69
N ILE A 9 3.21 19.41 14.56
CA ILE A 9 2.01 18.94 15.27
C ILE A 9 0.86 18.73 14.27
N LYS A 10 0.69 19.64 13.30
CA LYS A 10 -0.33 19.50 12.26
C LYS A 10 -0.10 18.25 11.40
N GLU A 11 1.14 17.99 11.00
CA GLU A 11 1.51 16.78 10.24
C GLU A 11 1.18 15.51 11.03
N LYS A 12 1.53 15.46 12.33
CA LYS A 12 1.18 14.32 13.20
C LYS A 12 -0.32 14.11 13.33
N ILE A 13 -1.12 15.18 13.46
CA ILE A 13 -2.59 15.07 13.53
C ILE A 13 -3.16 14.50 12.22
N VAL A 14 -2.63 14.94 11.07
CA VAL A 14 -3.02 14.39 9.76
C VAL A 14 -2.65 12.91 9.65
N ASP A 15 -1.45 12.52 10.05
CA ASP A 15 -1.02 11.12 9.99
C ASP A 15 -1.84 10.23 10.94
N ASN A 16 -2.20 10.72 12.13
CA ASN A 16 -3.12 10.05 13.05
C ASN A 16 -4.53 9.90 12.44
N ALA A 17 -5.03 10.92 11.74
CA ALA A 17 -6.32 10.85 11.05
C ALA A 17 -6.33 9.78 9.96
N LEU A 18 -5.25 9.70 9.16
CA LEU A 18 -5.10 8.67 8.14
C LEU A 18 -4.97 7.28 8.74
N ALA A 19 -4.25 7.14 9.85
CA ALA A 19 -4.14 5.88 10.58
C ALA A 19 -5.50 5.42 11.13
N LYS A 20 -6.28 6.34 11.71
CA LYS A 20 -7.64 6.08 12.23
C LYS A 20 -8.61 5.67 11.10
N ALA A 21 -8.54 6.33 9.96
CA ALA A 21 -9.30 5.98 8.76
C ALA A 21 -8.84 4.67 8.09
N GLY A 22 -7.82 4.00 8.65
CA GLY A 22 -7.32 2.71 8.16
C GLY A 22 -6.57 2.79 6.83
N ILE A 23 -6.22 3.99 6.34
CA ILE A 23 -5.55 4.18 5.04
C ILE A 23 -4.25 3.37 4.93
N PRO A 24 -3.32 3.37 5.93
CA PRO A 24 -2.11 2.55 5.87
C PRO A 24 -2.41 1.05 5.76
N GLN A 25 -3.43 0.57 6.49
CA GLN A 25 -3.81 -0.84 6.48
C GLN A 25 -4.46 -1.23 5.15
N ARG A 26 -5.36 -0.40 4.59
CA ARG A 26 -5.97 -0.62 3.26
C ARG A 26 -4.90 -0.69 2.16
N LYS A 27 -3.91 0.21 2.19
CA LYS A 27 -2.77 0.17 1.26
C LYS A 27 -1.95 -1.10 1.41
N LYS A 28 -1.65 -1.51 2.65
CA LYS A 28 -0.91 -2.75 2.92
C LYS A 28 -1.68 -3.97 2.39
N SER A 29 -2.96 -4.09 2.71
CA SER A 29 -3.81 -5.20 2.25
C SER A 29 -3.92 -5.26 0.72
N LEU A 30 -4.07 -4.12 0.05
CA LEU A 30 -4.05 -4.07 -1.42
C LEU A 30 -2.70 -4.52 -1.99
N ARG A 31 -1.59 -4.09 -1.38
CA ARG A 31 -0.25 -4.49 -1.81
C ARG A 31 -0.04 -5.99 -1.64
N ASP A 32 -0.41 -6.55 -0.49
CA ASP A 32 -0.29 -7.98 -0.21
C ASP A 32 -1.14 -8.79 -1.23
N ALA A 33 -2.38 -8.37 -1.49
CA ALA A 33 -3.24 -8.99 -2.50
C ALA A 33 -2.64 -8.93 -3.92
N ARG A 34 -1.99 -7.81 -4.28
CA ARG A 34 -1.30 -7.68 -5.57
C ARG A 34 -0.04 -8.54 -5.67
N ALA A 35 0.68 -8.75 -4.57
CA ALA A 35 1.82 -9.67 -4.53
C ALA A 35 1.35 -11.11 -4.77
N ASP A 36 0.28 -11.54 -4.11
CA ASP A 36 -0.33 -12.85 -4.29
C ASP A 36 -0.87 -13.03 -5.73
N TRP A 37 -1.47 -11.99 -6.29
CA TRP A 37 -1.90 -11.98 -7.69
C TRP A 37 -0.71 -12.09 -8.66
N ALA A 38 0.36 -11.33 -8.45
CA ALA A 38 1.56 -11.39 -9.29
C ALA A 38 2.20 -12.79 -9.25
N GLU A 39 2.14 -13.46 -8.09
CA GLU A 39 2.60 -14.85 -7.96
C GLU A 39 1.75 -15.83 -8.77
N ARG A 40 0.42 -15.70 -8.71
CA ARG A 40 -0.48 -16.54 -9.53
C ARG A 40 -0.25 -16.33 -11.02
N VAL A 41 -0.08 -15.08 -11.46
CA VAL A 41 0.25 -14.77 -12.85
C VAL A 41 1.59 -15.39 -13.25
N ARG A 42 2.61 -15.30 -12.39
CA ARG A 42 3.93 -15.91 -12.63
C ARG A 42 3.82 -17.43 -12.79
N LEU A 43 3.08 -18.10 -11.89
CA LEU A 43 2.87 -19.54 -11.97
C LEU A 43 2.11 -19.93 -13.24
N ALA A 44 1.05 -19.20 -13.61
CA ALA A 44 0.34 -19.41 -14.87
C ALA A 44 1.29 -19.27 -16.08
N ALA A 45 2.16 -18.25 -16.07
CA ALA A 45 3.14 -18.01 -17.13
C ALA A 45 4.20 -19.11 -17.25
N ILE A 46 4.58 -19.75 -16.14
CA ILE A 46 5.53 -20.87 -16.12
C ILE A 46 4.87 -22.18 -16.57
N GLY A 47 3.55 -22.29 -16.47
CA GLY A 47 2.79 -23.52 -16.74
C GLY A 47 2.37 -24.28 -15.48
N GLY A 48 2.34 -23.60 -14.33
CA GLY A 48 1.84 -24.12 -13.05
C GLY A 48 2.94 -24.49 -12.05
N PRO A 49 2.55 -24.87 -10.81
CA PRO A 49 3.48 -25.20 -9.74
C PRO A 49 4.31 -26.46 -10.03
N GLU A 50 3.79 -27.43 -10.78
CA GLU A 50 4.54 -28.63 -11.17
C GLU A 50 5.67 -28.27 -12.15
N ALA A 51 5.39 -27.38 -13.11
CA ALA A 51 6.39 -26.88 -14.05
C ALA A 51 7.48 -26.08 -13.31
N GLU A 52 7.09 -25.24 -12.35
CA GLU A 52 8.05 -24.56 -11.47
C GLU A 52 8.93 -25.55 -10.70
N ALA A 53 8.36 -26.60 -10.12
CA ALA A 53 9.13 -27.58 -9.35
C ALA A 53 10.21 -28.25 -10.21
N GLU A 54 9.91 -28.58 -11.47
CA GLU A 54 10.91 -29.14 -12.39
C GLU A 54 11.96 -28.10 -12.83
N VAL A 55 11.59 -26.83 -12.97
CA VAL A 55 12.54 -25.72 -13.19
C VAL A 55 13.51 -25.61 -12.01
N LEU A 56 13.02 -25.57 -10.78
CA LEU A 56 13.85 -25.47 -9.56
C LEU A 56 14.76 -26.70 -9.36
N LYS A 57 14.27 -27.89 -9.72
CA LYS A 57 15.09 -29.12 -9.73
C LYS A 57 16.20 -29.04 -10.77
N THR A 58 15.92 -28.47 -11.94
CA THR A 58 16.92 -28.25 -12.99
C THR A 58 17.94 -27.22 -12.56
N GLU A 59 17.51 -26.12 -11.94
CA GLU A 59 18.37 -25.10 -11.35
C GLU A 59 19.36 -25.70 -10.34
N LYS A 60 18.89 -26.54 -9.42
CA LYS A 60 19.75 -27.24 -8.46
C LYS A 60 20.80 -28.11 -9.13
N LYS A 61 20.45 -28.82 -10.21
CA LYS A 61 21.40 -29.63 -10.98
C LYS A 61 22.46 -28.74 -11.65
N ILE A 62 22.06 -27.61 -12.22
CA ILE A 62 22.97 -26.64 -12.82
C ILE A 62 23.93 -26.08 -11.77
N ALA A 63 23.41 -25.66 -10.60
CA ALA A 63 24.23 -25.17 -9.49
C ALA A 63 25.26 -26.21 -9.03
N ALA A 64 24.87 -27.48 -8.93
CA ALA A 64 25.79 -28.58 -8.57
C ALA A 64 26.87 -28.82 -9.63
N LEU A 65 26.58 -28.59 -10.92
CA LEU A 65 27.59 -28.67 -11.98
C LEU A 65 28.53 -27.47 -11.96
N ILE A 66 28.02 -26.25 -11.76
CA ILE A 66 28.82 -25.02 -11.62
C ILE A 66 29.79 -25.13 -10.43
N ALA A 67 29.36 -25.74 -9.32
CA ALA A 67 30.20 -25.94 -8.15
C ALA A 67 31.45 -26.81 -8.43
N LYS A 68 31.49 -27.58 -9.52
CA LYS A 68 32.67 -28.36 -9.93
C LYS A 68 33.72 -27.52 -10.69
N VAL A 69 33.34 -26.34 -11.15
CA VAL A 69 34.25 -25.39 -11.80
C VAL A 69 35.02 -24.63 -10.70
N PRO A 70 36.33 -24.39 -10.82
CA PRO A 70 37.09 -23.53 -9.90
C PRO A 70 36.41 -22.17 -9.74
N GLU A 71 36.39 -21.64 -8.52
CA GLU A 71 35.66 -20.42 -8.17
C GLU A 71 36.11 -19.21 -9.02
N GLU A 72 37.41 -19.13 -9.30
CA GLU A 72 38.05 -18.07 -10.08
C GLU A 72 37.61 -18.05 -11.55
N LEU A 73 37.01 -19.15 -12.03
CA LEU A 73 36.48 -19.29 -13.39
C LEU A 73 34.95 -19.18 -13.45
N ARG A 74 34.28 -18.99 -12.30
CA ARG A 74 32.82 -18.82 -12.26
C ARG A 74 32.45 -17.37 -12.60
N THR A 75 31.25 -17.19 -13.12
CA THR A 75 30.64 -15.88 -13.34
C THR A 75 29.47 -15.69 -12.39
N ASP A 76 29.22 -14.45 -11.99
CA ASP A 76 28.05 -14.08 -11.18
C ASP A 76 26.75 -14.08 -12.00
N ASN A 77 26.84 -14.22 -13.33
CA ASN A 77 25.67 -14.23 -14.22
C ASN A 77 24.97 -15.60 -14.16
N MET A 78 23.75 -15.61 -13.60
CA MET A 78 22.89 -16.79 -13.63
C MET A 78 22.30 -17.03 -15.02
N ILE A 79 22.28 -18.29 -15.44
CA ILE A 79 21.71 -18.73 -16.72
C ILE A 79 20.17 -18.67 -16.67
N ILE A 80 19.59 -18.76 -15.46
CA ILE A 80 18.15 -18.71 -15.23
C ILE A 80 17.75 -17.28 -14.95
N ARG A 81 16.76 -16.79 -15.72
CA ARG A 81 16.24 -15.45 -15.56
C ARG A 81 15.49 -15.32 -14.23
N THR A 82 15.97 -14.43 -13.38
CA THR A 82 15.24 -13.94 -12.22
C THR A 82 14.96 -12.45 -12.35
N ARG A 83 13.77 -12.02 -11.96
CA ARG A 83 13.37 -10.60 -11.95
C ARG A 83 12.42 -10.31 -10.82
N ALA A 84 12.27 -9.02 -10.51
CA ALA A 84 11.35 -8.51 -9.52
C ALA A 84 9.90 -8.40 -10.03
N ASP A 85 9.70 -8.59 -11.32
CA ASP A 85 8.45 -8.38 -12.03
C ASP A 85 8.34 -9.26 -13.30
N ILE A 86 7.11 -9.33 -13.81
CA ILE A 86 6.79 -9.88 -15.13
C ILE A 86 6.07 -8.82 -15.96
N TYR A 87 6.47 -8.66 -17.23
CA TYR A 87 5.78 -7.79 -18.18
C TYR A 87 4.54 -8.51 -18.71
N LEU A 88 3.40 -7.84 -18.69
CA LEU A 88 2.12 -8.41 -19.07
C LEU A 88 1.51 -7.65 -20.23
N ASN A 89 1.05 -8.39 -21.22
CA ASN A 89 -0.06 -7.97 -22.06
C ASN A 89 -1.36 -8.43 -21.39
N LEU A 90 -2.00 -7.51 -20.68
CA LEU A 90 -3.21 -7.73 -19.91
C LEU A 90 -4.40 -7.25 -20.74
N ALA A 91 -4.98 -8.15 -21.52
CA ALA A 91 -6.11 -7.87 -22.43
C ALA A 91 -5.89 -6.64 -23.34
N GLY A 92 -4.68 -6.48 -23.88
CA GLY A 92 -4.29 -5.35 -24.75
C GLY A 92 -3.65 -4.16 -24.02
N SER A 93 -3.57 -4.20 -22.68
CA SER A 93 -2.88 -3.21 -21.86
C SER A 93 -1.49 -3.69 -21.45
N CYS A 94 -0.49 -2.82 -21.45
CA CYS A 94 0.87 -3.16 -20.99
C CYS A 94 1.02 -2.85 -19.49
N VAL A 95 1.33 -3.85 -18.68
CA VAL A 95 1.41 -3.74 -17.21
C VAL A 95 2.62 -4.51 -16.68
N CYS A 96 3.28 -4.00 -15.64
CA CYS A 96 4.26 -4.77 -14.86
C CYS A 96 3.61 -5.32 -13.58
N ALA A 97 3.68 -6.63 -13.39
CA ALA A 97 3.28 -7.26 -12.13
C ALA A 97 4.49 -7.47 -11.23
N TYR A 98 4.64 -6.61 -10.22
CA TYR A 98 5.75 -6.66 -9.26
C TYR A 98 5.49 -7.67 -8.14
N PHE A 99 6.47 -8.51 -7.82
CA PHE A 99 6.33 -9.58 -6.82
C PHE A 99 6.30 -9.09 -5.37
N ASN A 100 6.63 -7.82 -5.12
CA ASN A 100 6.43 -7.17 -3.83
C ASN A 100 5.07 -6.45 -3.73
N GLY A 101 4.22 -6.54 -4.76
CA GLY A 101 2.90 -5.93 -4.78
C GLY A 101 2.88 -4.42 -5.04
N ASN A 102 4.02 -3.81 -5.34
CA ASN A 102 4.10 -2.37 -5.63
C ASN A 102 3.33 -2.01 -6.91
N TYR A 103 2.77 -0.81 -6.97
CA TYR A 103 2.09 -0.28 -8.16
C TYR A 103 3.09 0.20 -9.21
N ARG A 104 4.26 0.67 -8.75
CA ARG A 104 5.38 1.08 -9.61
C ARG A 104 6.69 0.46 -9.15
N ALA A 105 7.70 0.53 -10.00
CA ALA A 105 9.06 0.08 -9.67
C ALA A 105 9.56 0.67 -8.35
N HIS A 106 9.38 1.97 -8.13
CA HIS A 106 9.84 2.63 -6.92
C HIS A 106 8.71 3.41 -6.25
N GLU A 107 8.49 3.10 -4.98
CA GLU A 107 7.54 3.79 -4.12
C GLU A 107 8.18 4.00 -2.75
N SER A 108 8.08 5.23 -2.23
CA SER A 108 8.69 5.59 -0.94
C SER A 108 8.05 4.79 0.20
N GLY A 109 8.89 4.24 1.08
CA GLY A 109 8.46 3.47 2.25
C GLY A 109 7.80 2.13 1.92
N GLN A 110 7.96 1.61 0.69
CA GLN A 110 7.46 0.30 0.30
C GLN A 110 8.55 -0.78 0.43
N PRO A 111 8.16 -2.08 0.47
CA PRO A 111 9.11 -3.19 0.58
C PRO A 111 10.06 -3.26 -0.61
N ASP A 112 11.25 -3.80 -0.35
CA ASP A 112 12.25 -4.08 -1.38
C ASP A 112 11.71 -5.04 -2.44
N HIS A 113 12.37 -5.03 -3.60
CA HIS A 113 12.05 -5.94 -4.69
C HIS A 113 12.39 -7.39 -4.33
N ILE A 114 11.49 -8.30 -4.71
CA ILE A 114 11.67 -9.74 -4.54
C ILE A 114 11.94 -10.36 -5.90
N CYS A 115 13.17 -10.82 -6.14
CA CYS A 115 13.50 -11.49 -7.40
C CYS A 115 13.05 -12.95 -7.40
N LYS A 116 12.32 -13.37 -8.42
CA LYS A 116 11.86 -14.75 -8.63
C LYS A 116 12.18 -15.23 -10.04
N VAL A 117 12.29 -16.55 -10.21
CA VAL A 117 12.35 -17.17 -11.54
C VAL A 117 11.04 -16.87 -12.27
N THR A 118 11.15 -16.19 -13.40
CA THR A 118 9.97 -15.72 -14.14
C THR A 118 10.29 -15.50 -15.63
N PRO A 119 9.34 -15.77 -16.54
CA PRO A 119 9.43 -15.40 -17.94
C PRO A 119 9.63 -13.88 -18.13
N TYR A 120 10.05 -13.48 -19.33
CA TYR A 120 10.17 -12.07 -19.66
C TYR A 120 8.81 -11.39 -19.73
N GLU A 121 7.92 -11.99 -20.51
CA GLU A 121 6.59 -11.47 -20.81
C GLU A 121 5.57 -12.60 -20.75
N TYR A 122 4.30 -12.24 -20.50
CA TYR A 122 3.17 -13.16 -20.56
C TYR A 122 1.91 -12.42 -21.02
N THR A 123 1.02 -13.14 -21.71
CA THR A 123 -0.24 -12.56 -22.20
C THR A 123 -1.40 -13.20 -21.46
N LEU A 124 -2.25 -12.37 -20.85
CA LEU A 124 -3.54 -12.75 -20.29
C LEU A 124 -4.64 -12.28 -21.24
N LEU A 125 -5.51 -13.20 -21.64
CA LEU A 125 -6.67 -12.90 -22.49
C LEU A 125 -7.80 -12.28 -21.65
N ALA A 126 -8.71 -11.56 -22.30
CA ALA A 126 -9.74 -10.76 -21.63
C ALA A 126 -10.72 -11.57 -20.75
N ASP A 127 -10.87 -12.86 -21.04
CA ASP A 127 -11.70 -13.81 -20.30
C ASP A 127 -11.00 -14.42 -19.08
N ASP A 128 -9.70 -14.16 -18.89
CA ASP A 128 -8.97 -14.66 -17.73
C ASP A 128 -9.39 -13.90 -16.44
N PRO A 129 -9.78 -14.60 -15.36
CA PRO A 129 -10.20 -13.96 -14.11
C PRO A 129 -9.12 -13.04 -13.52
N LEU A 130 -7.83 -13.31 -13.76
CA LEU A 130 -6.72 -12.48 -13.29
C LEU A 130 -6.74 -11.08 -13.90
N VAL A 131 -7.32 -10.93 -15.11
CA VAL A 131 -7.54 -9.61 -15.74
C VAL A 131 -8.58 -8.82 -14.97
N THR A 132 -9.70 -9.45 -14.60
CA THR A 132 -10.77 -8.80 -13.83
C THR A 132 -10.28 -8.38 -12.45
N GLU A 133 -9.51 -9.24 -11.78
CA GLU A 133 -8.89 -8.91 -10.49
C GLU A 133 -7.93 -7.73 -10.59
N PHE A 134 -7.14 -7.63 -11.65
CA PHE A 134 -6.25 -6.48 -11.84
C PHE A 134 -7.01 -5.16 -11.90
N TYR A 135 -8.12 -5.11 -12.66
CA TYR A 135 -8.92 -3.89 -12.76
C TYR A 135 -9.64 -3.55 -11.45
N SER A 136 -10.04 -4.54 -10.65
CA SER A 136 -10.60 -4.27 -9.32
C SER A 136 -9.56 -3.68 -8.38
N PHE A 137 -8.30 -4.13 -8.45
CA PHE A 137 -7.20 -3.52 -7.70
C PHE A 137 -6.90 -2.09 -8.14
N ASP A 138 -6.97 -1.78 -9.43
CA ASP A 138 -6.77 -0.40 -9.92
C ASP A 138 -7.88 0.53 -9.42
N ALA A 139 -9.13 0.08 -9.44
CA ALA A 139 -10.26 0.82 -8.89
C ALA A 139 -10.06 1.08 -7.38
N LEU A 140 -9.73 0.04 -6.61
CA LEU A 140 -9.48 0.17 -5.17
C LEU A 140 -8.28 1.07 -4.85
N TYR A 141 -7.22 1.01 -5.67
CA TYR A 141 -6.07 1.91 -5.53
C TYR A 141 -6.49 3.38 -5.68
N ARG A 142 -7.29 3.68 -6.70
CA ARG A 142 -7.80 5.04 -6.96
C ARG A 142 -8.69 5.52 -5.82
N GLU A 143 -9.56 4.66 -5.30
CA GLU A 143 -10.41 4.95 -4.15
C GLU A 143 -9.57 5.30 -2.91
N ILE A 144 -8.64 4.43 -2.52
CA ILE A 144 -7.74 4.68 -1.38
C ILE A 144 -6.97 6.00 -1.54
N LYS A 145 -6.54 6.32 -2.77
CA LYS A 145 -5.85 7.57 -3.08
C LYS A 145 -6.74 8.80 -2.99
N SER A 146 -8.00 8.68 -3.43
CA SER A 146 -8.99 9.74 -3.26
C SER A 146 -9.24 9.99 -1.78
N ASP A 147 -9.55 8.93 -1.02
CA ASP A 147 -9.83 9.01 0.41
C ASP A 147 -8.66 9.62 1.19
N GLU A 148 -7.42 9.17 0.91
CA GLU A 148 -6.22 9.76 1.50
C GLU A 148 -6.12 11.26 1.23
N THR A 149 -6.37 11.67 -0.01
CA THR A 149 -6.29 13.07 -0.44
C THR A 149 -7.37 13.90 0.25
N ASP A 150 -8.61 13.41 0.26
CA ASP A 150 -9.76 14.09 0.83
C ASP A 150 -9.61 14.24 2.35
N ILE A 151 -9.15 13.20 3.05
CA ILE A 151 -8.85 13.28 4.49
C ILE A 151 -7.73 14.29 4.74
N ARG A 152 -6.61 14.21 4.01
CA ARG A 152 -5.50 15.17 4.19
C ARG A 152 -5.98 16.61 4.01
N GLN A 153 -6.70 16.89 2.92
CA GLN A 153 -7.19 18.24 2.63
C GLN A 153 -8.17 18.74 3.70
N ASN A 154 -9.16 17.93 4.08
CA ASN A 154 -10.16 18.35 5.06
C ASN A 154 -9.58 18.54 6.46
N VAL A 155 -8.69 17.63 6.90
CA VAL A 155 -8.01 17.76 8.20
C VAL A 155 -7.08 18.97 8.20
N THR A 156 -6.27 19.17 7.15
CA THR A 156 -5.42 20.36 7.04
C THR A 156 -6.25 21.66 7.05
N ALA A 157 -7.36 21.70 6.31
CA ALA A 157 -8.25 22.87 6.30
C ALA A 157 -8.89 23.15 7.67
N ALA A 158 -9.21 22.11 8.45
CA ALA A 158 -9.67 22.27 9.83
C ALA A 158 -8.56 22.81 10.75
N LEU A 159 -7.34 22.29 10.61
CA LEU A 159 -6.16 22.71 11.38
C LEU A 159 -5.70 24.13 11.05
N ASP A 160 -5.90 24.61 9.83
CA ASP A 160 -5.51 25.97 9.43
C ASP A 160 -6.43 27.06 9.99
N LYS A 161 -7.67 26.70 10.34
CA LYS A 161 -8.63 27.59 11.00
C LYS A 161 -8.35 27.79 12.50
N ALA A 162 -7.59 26.87 13.12
CA ALA A 162 -7.21 26.92 14.51
C ALA A 162 -5.71 27.25 14.69
N ARG A 163 -5.39 28.31 15.45
CA ARG A 163 -3.99 28.66 15.76
C ARG A 163 -3.42 27.89 16.97
N THR A 164 -4.29 27.40 17.85
CA THR A 164 -3.91 26.71 19.10
C THR A 164 -4.74 25.44 19.26
N VAL A 165 -4.20 24.45 19.99
CA VAL A 165 -4.90 23.20 20.33
C VAL A 165 -6.22 23.48 21.05
N LYS A 166 -6.24 24.47 21.94
CA LYS A 166 -7.48 24.90 22.62
C LYS A 166 -8.56 25.32 21.61
N ARG A 167 -8.21 26.17 20.65
CA ARG A 167 -9.15 26.63 19.61
C ARG A 167 -9.58 25.50 18.66
N LEU A 168 -8.69 24.53 18.42
CA LEU A 168 -9.02 23.34 17.65
C LEU A 168 -10.07 22.50 18.38
N LEU A 169 -9.86 22.20 19.67
CA LEU A 169 -10.79 21.40 20.47
C LEU A 169 -12.11 22.13 20.76
N GLU A 170 -12.11 23.46 20.80
CA GLU A 170 -13.33 24.27 20.84
C GLU A 170 -14.19 24.08 19.57
N GLN A 171 -13.56 23.98 18.38
CA GLN A 171 -14.24 23.87 17.08
C GLN A 171 -14.48 22.43 16.62
N TRP A 172 -13.63 21.51 17.05
CA TRP A 172 -13.63 20.08 16.70
C TRP A 172 -13.17 19.24 17.91
N PRO A 173 -14.08 18.99 18.87
CA PRO A 173 -13.76 18.25 20.09
C PRO A 173 -13.25 16.83 19.85
N GLU A 174 -13.76 16.17 18.81
CA GLU A 174 -13.40 14.81 18.40
C GLU A 174 -11.94 14.71 17.92
N ALA A 175 -11.33 15.84 17.52
CA ALA A 175 -9.90 15.90 17.21
C ALA A 175 -8.99 15.50 18.37
N LYS A 176 -9.52 15.41 19.61
CA LYS A 176 -8.81 14.90 20.77
C LYS A 176 -8.21 13.51 20.52
N GLU A 177 -8.89 12.64 19.78
CA GLU A 177 -8.37 11.31 19.43
C GLU A 177 -7.19 11.36 18.46
N LEU A 178 -6.99 12.50 17.79
CA LEU A 178 -5.95 12.69 16.78
C LEU A 178 -4.75 13.48 17.32
N LEU A 179 -4.85 14.05 18.52
CA LEU A 179 -3.74 14.76 19.13
C LEU A 179 -2.57 13.79 19.42
N PRO A 180 -1.31 14.23 19.27
CA PRO A 180 -0.17 13.48 19.81
C PRO A 180 -0.41 13.22 21.30
N ALA A 181 -0.03 12.05 21.81
CA ALA A 181 -0.34 11.61 23.17
C ALA A 181 0.26 12.51 24.26
N GLU A 182 -0.42 13.63 24.54
CA GLU A 182 -0.35 14.52 25.70
C GLU A 182 -1.23 15.73 25.34
N ASP A 183 -2.43 15.82 25.94
CA ASP A 183 -3.15 17.05 26.29
C ASP A 183 -4.67 16.93 26.13
N ALA A 184 -5.39 17.15 27.24
CA ALA A 184 -6.83 16.96 27.35
C ALA A 184 -7.57 18.22 27.87
N VAL A 185 -8.77 18.41 27.29
CA VAL A 185 -10.02 19.03 27.82
C VAL A 185 -10.26 20.54 27.63
N VAL A 186 -11.46 20.89 27.11
CA VAL A 186 -12.52 21.84 27.60
C VAL A 186 -13.57 22.10 26.46
N PRO A 187 -14.89 22.36 26.71
CA PRO A 187 -15.99 22.22 25.70
C PRO A 187 -16.65 23.50 25.11
N LEU A 188 -17.15 23.36 23.84
CA LEU A 188 -18.28 23.98 23.02
C LEU A 188 -18.37 25.52 22.76
N PRO A 189 -18.90 26.08 21.61
CA PRO A 189 -19.84 25.58 20.55
C PRO A 189 -19.50 25.99 19.04
N PRO A 190 -20.41 25.97 18.01
CA PRO A 190 -20.24 25.39 16.65
C PRO A 190 -19.73 26.38 15.54
N ALA A 191 -19.44 26.09 14.26
CA ALA A 191 -19.75 24.98 13.35
C ALA A 191 -18.63 24.80 12.27
N ILE A 192 -18.05 23.60 12.20
CA ILE A 192 -17.44 23.02 11.00
C ILE A 192 -18.39 21.90 10.56
N ARG A 193 -18.41 21.50 9.27
CA ARG A 193 -19.12 20.27 8.80
C ARG A 193 -18.45 19.02 9.38
N ARG A 194 -18.51 18.89 10.69
CA ARG A 194 -17.83 17.90 11.52
C ARG A 194 -18.38 16.52 11.26
N GLU A 195 -19.67 16.40 10.97
CA GLU A 195 -20.34 15.11 10.77
C GLU A 195 -19.72 14.38 9.57
N ALA A 196 -19.56 15.07 8.45
CA ALA A 196 -18.90 14.51 7.25
C ALA A 196 -17.41 14.19 7.51
N LEU A 197 -16.68 15.05 8.23
CA LEU A 197 -15.27 14.81 8.53
C LEU A 197 -15.07 13.63 9.49
N ASN A 198 -15.94 13.52 10.50
CA ASN A 198 -15.95 12.44 11.47
C ASN A 198 -16.30 11.12 10.77
N GLU A 199 -17.34 11.10 9.92
CA GLU A 199 -17.70 9.93 9.10
C GLU A 199 -16.52 9.47 8.22
N MET A 200 -15.85 10.40 7.54
CA MET A 200 -14.68 10.10 6.71
C MET A 200 -13.49 9.50 7.48
N ILE A 201 -13.30 9.90 8.75
CA ILE A 201 -12.19 9.45 9.59
C ILE A 201 -12.56 8.21 10.43
N GLY A 202 -13.85 7.89 10.56
CA GLY A 202 -14.35 6.85 11.47
C GLY A 202 -14.49 7.31 12.92
N LEU A 203 -14.85 8.59 13.13
CA LEU A 203 -15.25 9.16 14.43
C LEU A 203 -16.77 9.37 14.46
N PRO A 204 -17.45 9.28 15.62
CA PRO A 204 -17.05 8.61 16.85
C PRO A 204 -17.36 7.10 16.75
N THR A 205 -16.40 6.25 17.08
CA THR A 205 -16.64 4.81 17.29
C THR A 205 -17.52 4.63 18.54
N GLU A 206 -18.84 4.66 18.31
CA GLU A 206 -20.00 4.39 19.20
C GLU A 206 -20.13 5.13 20.56
N PRO A 207 -21.34 5.65 20.86
CA PRO A 207 -21.85 5.84 22.20
C PRO A 207 -22.84 4.73 22.59
N VAL A 208 -22.57 3.97 23.65
CA VAL A 208 -23.59 3.21 24.44
C VAL A 208 -23.10 3.26 25.90
N GLN A 209 -23.60 4.18 26.73
CA GLN A 209 -24.89 4.24 27.42
C GLN A 209 -24.99 3.34 28.68
N GLU A 210 -25.24 4.05 29.79
CA GLU A 210 -25.61 3.66 31.17
C GLU A 210 -24.58 3.00 32.09
#